data_AF-A0A8H4UZ78-F1
#
_entry.id   AF-A0A8H4UZ78-F1
#
_cell.length_a   1.000
_cell.length_b   1.000
_cell.length_c   1.000
_cell.angle_alpha   90.00
_cell.angle_beta   90.00
_cell.angle_gamma   90.00
#
_symmetry.space_group_name_H-M   'P 1'
#
loop_
_entity.id
_entity.type
_entity.pdbx_description
1 polymer ?
#
loop_
_entity_poly.entity_id
_entity_poly.type
_entity_poly.pdbx_seq_one_letter_code
_entity_poly.pdbx_strand_id
1 'polypeptide(L)'
;MQGKRALFPLGFHCTGMPILACADKLKDEIKLFGKNFEGYKPEDVLPEQPPAPTQEVSVDPSKFSGKKSKAAAKTVKAKYQFQIMLSIGIPLEDIHKFADENYWLEYFPPLAIRDLNSLGAKIDWRRQFVTTDANPYYDAFVRWQMNRLHELGKILYGSRYTVYSPKDGQPCMDHDRTEGEGIGPQEYTALKVKVTEWSQAAADLVKGKVEDDANVYFVPATLRPET
;
A
#
# COMPACT_ATOMS: atom_id res chain seq x y z
N MET A 1 -8.72 -16.85 38.12
CA MET A 1 -9.69 -15.81 37.69
C MET A 1 -9.83 -14.79 38.81
N GLN A 2 -9.66 -13.49 38.57
CA GLN A 2 -9.63 -12.42 39.61
C GLN A 2 -11.04 -11.90 40.02
N GLY A 3 -12.11 -12.63 39.71
CA GLY A 3 -13.49 -12.17 39.99
C GLY A 3 -13.99 -10.97 39.16
N LYS A 4 -13.19 -10.48 38.19
CA LYS A 4 -13.59 -9.37 37.31
C LYS A 4 -14.57 -9.85 36.24
N ARG A 5 -15.57 -9.00 35.92
CA ARG A 5 -16.41 -9.16 34.73
C ARG A 5 -15.61 -8.74 33.50
N ALA A 6 -15.25 -9.69 32.66
CA ALA A 6 -14.46 -9.45 31.45
C ALA A 6 -15.38 -9.38 30.22
N LEU A 7 -15.08 -8.46 29.31
CA LEU A 7 -15.64 -8.39 27.97
C LEU A 7 -14.47 -8.38 26.98
N PHE A 8 -14.46 -9.34 26.06
CA PHE A 8 -13.43 -9.44 25.02
C PHE A 8 -14.10 -9.60 23.65
N PRO A 9 -14.36 -8.48 22.95
CA PRO A 9 -14.94 -8.49 21.61
C PRO A 9 -13.84 -8.52 20.54
N LEU A 10 -14.21 -8.86 19.31
CA LEU A 10 -13.32 -8.79 18.15
C LEU A 10 -14.10 -8.35 16.91
N GLY A 11 -13.53 -7.44 16.12
CA GLY A 11 -14.05 -7.00 14.83
C GLY A 11 -13.07 -7.35 13.71
N PHE A 12 -13.55 -7.32 12.47
CA PHE A 12 -12.78 -7.63 11.27
C PHE A 12 -12.49 -6.35 10.50
N HIS A 13 -11.21 -5.96 10.46
CA HIS A 13 -10.78 -4.78 9.74
C HIS A 13 -10.66 -5.08 8.25
N CYS A 14 -11.63 -4.58 7.48
CA CYS A 14 -11.74 -4.78 6.04
C CYS A 14 -11.57 -3.47 5.24
N THR A 15 -11.48 -2.33 5.93
CA THR A 15 -11.23 -1.02 5.30
C THR A 15 -9.76 -0.91 4.93
N GLY A 16 -9.48 -0.42 3.72
CA GLY A 16 -8.12 -0.13 3.25
C GLY A 16 -7.79 -0.78 1.91
N MET A 17 -6.59 -0.50 1.43
CA MET A 17 -6.13 -0.94 0.11
C MET A 17 -5.69 -2.40 -0.03
N PRO A 18 -5.25 -3.14 1.02
CA PRO A 18 -4.69 -4.48 0.81
C PRO A 18 -5.63 -5.49 0.14
N ILE A 19 -6.91 -5.53 0.55
CA ILE A 19 -7.90 -6.45 -0.04
C ILE A 19 -8.13 -6.09 -1.51
N LEU A 20 -8.36 -4.81 -1.80
CA LEU A 20 -8.57 -4.31 -3.15
C LEU A 20 -7.34 -4.57 -4.05
N ALA A 21 -6.13 -4.28 -3.57
CA ALA A 21 -4.90 -4.49 -4.32
C ALA A 21 -4.64 -5.98 -4.64
N CYS A 22 -5.00 -6.89 -3.73
CA CYS A 22 -4.94 -8.33 -3.99
C CYS A 22 -6.05 -8.78 -4.98
N ALA A 23 -7.27 -8.27 -4.83
CA ALA A 23 -8.37 -8.55 -5.75
C ALA A 23 -8.05 -8.06 -7.17
N ASP A 24 -7.51 -6.86 -7.32
CA ASP A 24 -7.13 -6.30 -8.62
C ASP A 24 -5.99 -7.06 -9.29
N LYS A 25 -4.99 -7.53 -8.52
CA LYS A 25 -3.96 -8.46 -9.04
C LYS A 25 -4.60 -9.73 -9.58
N LEU A 26 -5.57 -10.32 -8.87
CA LEU A 26 -6.28 -11.49 -9.35
C LEU A 26 -7.11 -11.17 -10.60
N LYS A 27 -7.78 -10.01 -10.68
CA LYS A 27 -8.49 -9.56 -11.88
C LYS A 27 -7.56 -9.52 -13.10
N ASP A 28 -6.34 -9.01 -12.93
CA ASP A 28 -5.36 -8.93 -14.02
C ASP A 28 -4.77 -10.30 -14.37
N GLU A 29 -4.46 -11.13 -13.38
CA GLU A 29 -3.99 -12.51 -13.60
C GLU A 29 -5.04 -13.39 -14.30
N ILE A 30 -6.33 -13.21 -13.98
CA ILE A 30 -7.43 -13.90 -14.67
C ILE A 30 -7.52 -13.48 -16.14
N LYS A 31 -7.28 -12.19 -16.46
CA LYS A 31 -7.25 -11.73 -17.86
C LYS A 31 -6.06 -12.35 -18.62
N LEU A 32 -4.93 -12.55 -17.95
CA LEU A 32 -3.71 -13.09 -18.56
C LEU A 32 -3.75 -14.62 -18.74
N PHE A 33 -4.18 -15.34 -17.71
CA PHE A 33 -4.06 -16.81 -17.65
C PHE A 33 -5.40 -17.53 -17.77
N GLY A 34 -6.51 -16.81 -17.84
CA GLY A 34 -7.86 -17.37 -17.85
C GLY A 34 -8.41 -17.62 -16.44
N LYS A 35 -9.70 -17.98 -16.39
CA LYS A 35 -10.47 -18.08 -15.14
C LYS A 35 -9.84 -19.01 -14.10
N ASN A 36 -9.32 -20.16 -14.52
CA ASN A 36 -8.66 -21.13 -13.65
C ASN A 36 -7.13 -21.11 -13.81
N PHE A 37 -6.58 -20.03 -14.35
CA PHE A 37 -5.14 -19.86 -14.58
C PHE A 37 -4.53 -20.94 -15.51
N GLU A 38 -5.34 -21.52 -16.41
CA GLU A 38 -4.98 -22.59 -17.35
C GLU A 38 -3.85 -22.18 -18.32
N GLY A 39 -3.76 -20.89 -18.63
CA GLY A 39 -2.74 -20.31 -19.50
C GLY A 39 -1.39 -20.07 -18.81
N TYR A 40 -1.26 -20.34 -17.49
CA TYR A 40 -0.01 -20.15 -16.77
C TYR A 40 1.02 -21.20 -17.16
N LYS A 41 2.17 -20.76 -17.70
CA LYS A 41 3.33 -21.60 -17.98
C LYS A 41 4.46 -21.26 -17.00
N PRO A 42 5.09 -22.25 -16.33
CA PRO A 42 6.19 -22.01 -15.38
C PRO A 42 7.44 -21.35 -15.99
N GLU A 43 7.55 -21.31 -17.32
CA GLU A 43 8.77 -20.87 -18.05
C GLU A 43 8.79 -19.38 -18.42
N ASP A 44 7.70 -18.61 -18.23
CA ASP A 44 7.62 -17.17 -18.55
C ASP A 44 8.30 -16.25 -17.50
N VAL A 45 9.45 -16.69 -16.99
CA VAL A 45 10.29 -15.93 -16.05
C VAL A 45 11.14 -14.94 -16.83
N LEU A 46 10.58 -13.78 -17.17
CA LEU A 46 11.39 -12.60 -17.49
C LEU A 46 12.16 -12.18 -16.22
N PRO A 47 13.49 -11.99 -16.27
CA PRO A 47 14.25 -11.50 -15.14
C PRO A 47 13.87 -10.04 -14.83
N GLU A 48 13.52 -9.75 -13.57
CA GLU A 48 13.40 -8.38 -13.08
C GLU A 48 14.76 -7.68 -13.21
N GLN A 49 14.77 -6.49 -13.82
CA GLN A 49 15.88 -5.56 -13.63
C GLN A 49 15.86 -5.12 -12.16
N PRO A 50 16.99 -5.20 -11.43
CA PRO A 50 17.04 -4.69 -10.07
C PRO A 50 16.74 -3.18 -10.07
N PRO A 51 15.92 -2.68 -9.12
CA PRO A 51 15.76 -1.25 -8.94
C PRO A 51 17.13 -0.60 -8.68
N ALA A 52 17.34 0.61 -9.21
CA ALA A 52 18.58 1.34 -9.08
C ALA A 52 18.99 1.48 -7.60
N PRO A 53 20.29 1.41 -7.28
CA PRO A 53 20.76 1.49 -5.90
C PRO A 53 20.47 2.88 -5.31
N THR A 54 19.48 2.96 -4.42
CA THR A 54 19.29 4.11 -3.54
C THR A 54 20.26 4.01 -2.37
N GLN A 55 21.06 5.05 -2.15
CA GLN A 55 21.98 5.13 -1.01
C GLN A 55 21.19 5.12 0.29
N GLU A 56 21.53 4.17 1.18
CA GLU A 56 20.99 4.13 2.54
C GLU A 56 21.50 5.34 3.34
N VAL A 57 20.60 6.25 3.71
CA VAL A 57 20.88 7.26 4.74
C VAL A 57 20.68 6.58 6.08
N SER A 58 21.75 6.48 6.88
CA SER A 58 21.73 5.87 8.20
C SER A 58 20.82 6.65 9.16
N VAL A 59 19.87 5.96 9.78
CA VAL A 59 18.96 6.53 10.78
C VAL A 59 19.41 6.09 12.18
N ASP A 60 19.53 7.09 13.06
CA ASP A 60 19.86 7.08 14.49
C ASP A 60 19.61 5.76 15.27
N PRO A 61 20.64 5.18 15.94
CA PRO A 61 20.56 3.92 16.68
C PRO A 61 19.74 3.98 17.99
N SER A 62 19.19 5.13 18.37
CA SER A 62 18.38 5.26 19.59
C SER A 62 16.88 4.92 19.43
N LYS A 63 16.40 4.67 18.19
CA LYS A 63 15.01 4.29 17.93
C LYS A 63 14.83 2.77 17.88
N PHE A 64 14.02 2.25 18.80
CA PHE A 64 13.57 0.86 18.81
C PHE A 64 12.65 0.59 17.61
N SER A 65 13.22 0.17 16.48
CA SER A 65 12.46 -0.32 15.33
C SER A 65 12.09 -1.79 15.60
N GLY A 66 10.80 -2.08 15.75
CA GLY A 66 10.33 -3.46 15.81
C GLY A 66 10.78 -4.23 14.58
N LYS A 67 11.42 -5.39 14.76
CA LYS A 67 11.81 -6.27 13.66
C LYS A 67 10.59 -6.57 12.79
N LYS A 68 10.68 -6.15 11.52
CA LYS A 68 9.66 -6.27 10.46
C LYS A 68 9.16 -7.71 10.32
N SER A 69 8.00 -8.02 10.91
CA SER A 69 7.33 -9.32 10.76
C SER A 69 6.72 -9.56 9.37
N LYS A 70 6.63 -8.53 8.50
CA LYS A 70 6.04 -8.67 7.15
C LYS A 70 7.01 -9.30 6.12
N ALA A 71 8.33 -9.22 6.31
CA ALA A 71 9.29 -9.71 5.32
C ALA A 71 9.66 -11.20 5.49
N ALA A 72 9.55 -11.75 6.71
CA ALA A 72 10.01 -13.10 7.01
C ALA A 72 9.03 -14.22 6.63
N ALA A 73 7.77 -13.91 6.28
CA ALA A 73 6.74 -14.90 5.97
C ALA A 73 6.71 -15.37 4.49
N LYS A 74 7.58 -14.84 3.62
CA LYS A 74 7.70 -15.29 2.22
C LYS A 74 8.64 -16.49 2.10
N THR A 75 8.25 -17.66 2.61
CA THR A 75 8.96 -18.92 2.34
C THR A 75 8.59 -19.51 0.98
N VAL A 76 7.58 -18.95 0.30
CA VAL A 76 7.23 -19.25 -1.09
C VAL A 76 7.59 -18.04 -1.95
N LYS A 77 8.54 -18.20 -2.88
CA LYS A 77 8.76 -17.24 -3.98
C LYS A 77 7.55 -17.30 -4.95
N ALA A 78 6.40 -16.82 -4.50
CA ALA A 78 5.21 -16.69 -5.33
C ALA A 78 5.30 -15.38 -6.14
N LYS A 79 5.32 -15.50 -7.46
CA LYS A 79 5.34 -14.35 -8.40
C LYS A 79 3.94 -13.76 -8.57
N TYR A 80 2.92 -14.63 -8.54
CA TYR A 80 1.52 -14.27 -8.77
C TYR A 80 0.67 -14.45 -7.51
N GLN A 81 -0.39 -13.66 -7.40
CA GLN A 81 -1.32 -13.69 -6.28
C GLN A 81 -2.05 -15.03 -6.21
N PHE A 82 -2.46 -15.64 -7.33
CA PHE A 82 -3.12 -16.95 -7.31
C PHE A 82 -2.25 -18.05 -6.68
N GLN A 83 -0.91 -17.98 -6.82
CA GLN A 83 0.01 -18.92 -6.19
C GLN A 83 0.03 -18.79 -4.67
N ILE A 84 -0.15 -17.56 -4.16
CA ILE A 84 -0.29 -17.30 -2.73
C ILE A 84 -1.63 -17.85 -2.23
N MET A 85 -2.71 -17.70 -3.00
CA MET A 85 -4.02 -18.23 -2.65
C MET A 85 -4.01 -19.77 -2.58
N LEU A 86 -3.30 -20.43 -3.50
CA LEU A 86 -3.08 -21.88 -3.46
C LEU A 86 -2.29 -22.31 -2.21
N SER A 87 -1.24 -21.56 -1.83
CA SER A 87 -0.39 -21.93 -0.69
C SER A 87 -1.09 -21.82 0.66
N ILE A 88 -2.13 -20.99 0.76
CA ILE A 88 -3.01 -20.91 1.94
C ILE A 88 -4.19 -21.90 1.89
N GLY A 89 -4.20 -22.81 0.90
CA GLY A 89 -5.14 -23.92 0.82
C GLY A 89 -6.48 -23.60 0.14
N ILE A 90 -6.57 -22.51 -0.61
CA ILE A 90 -7.78 -22.19 -1.40
C ILE A 90 -7.75 -23.00 -2.70
N PRO A 91 -8.81 -23.77 -3.03
CA PRO A 91 -8.89 -24.53 -4.28
C PRO A 91 -8.78 -23.63 -5.51
N LEU A 92 -8.09 -24.09 -6.55
CA LEU A 92 -7.84 -23.31 -7.77
C LEU A 92 -9.14 -22.81 -8.41
N GLU A 93 -10.16 -23.66 -8.40
CA GLU A 93 -11.50 -23.40 -8.91
C GLU A 93 -12.24 -22.29 -8.15
N ASP A 94 -11.82 -21.94 -6.94
CA ASP A 94 -12.46 -20.90 -6.12
C ASP A 94 -11.69 -19.58 -6.14
N ILE A 95 -10.41 -19.57 -6.53
CA ILE A 95 -9.55 -18.37 -6.48
C ILE A 95 -10.13 -17.22 -7.32
N HIS A 96 -10.76 -17.52 -8.45
CA HIS A 96 -11.34 -16.49 -9.31
C HIS A 96 -12.45 -15.66 -8.63
N LYS A 97 -13.10 -16.21 -7.58
CA LYS A 97 -14.12 -15.49 -6.81
C LYS A 97 -13.52 -14.33 -6.00
N PHE A 98 -12.25 -14.45 -5.61
CA PHE A 98 -11.50 -13.41 -4.91
C PHE A 98 -11.07 -12.24 -5.82
N ALA A 99 -11.42 -12.30 -7.11
CA ALA A 99 -11.39 -11.10 -7.94
C ALA A 99 -12.48 -10.09 -7.50
N ASP A 100 -13.56 -10.53 -6.84
CA ASP A 100 -14.47 -9.63 -6.14
C ASP A 100 -13.95 -9.39 -4.72
N GLU A 101 -13.63 -8.15 -4.39
CA GLU A 101 -13.20 -7.74 -3.06
C GLU A 101 -14.21 -8.12 -1.96
N ASN A 102 -15.51 -8.14 -2.24
CA ASN A 102 -16.55 -8.47 -1.25
C ASN A 102 -16.49 -9.94 -0.83
N TYR A 103 -16.06 -10.84 -1.73
CA TYR A 103 -15.93 -12.25 -1.41
C TYR A 103 -14.89 -12.51 -0.30
N TRP A 104 -13.89 -11.64 -0.16
CA TRP A 104 -12.91 -11.71 0.93
C TRP A 104 -13.58 -11.51 2.30
N LEU A 105 -14.58 -10.63 2.37
CA LEU A 105 -15.33 -10.31 3.58
C LEU A 105 -16.26 -11.45 4.00
N GLU A 106 -16.64 -12.33 3.07
CA GLU A 106 -17.44 -13.52 3.35
C GLU A 106 -16.56 -14.73 3.70
N TYR A 107 -15.40 -14.85 3.05
CA TYR A 107 -14.56 -16.05 3.16
C TYR A 107 -13.67 -16.05 4.41
N PHE A 108 -12.96 -14.96 4.70
CA PHE A 108 -11.94 -14.94 5.76
C PHE A 108 -12.49 -14.80 7.19
N PRO A 109 -13.54 -13.99 7.48
CA PRO A 109 -14.03 -13.84 8.84
C PRO A 109 -14.49 -15.16 9.51
N PRO A 110 -15.24 -16.06 8.84
CA PRO A 110 -15.59 -17.36 9.43
C PRO A 110 -14.36 -18.22 9.78
N LEU A 111 -13.29 -18.16 8.98
CA LEU A 111 -12.04 -18.87 9.25
C LEU A 111 -11.34 -18.32 10.49
N ALA A 112 -11.26 -16.99 10.61
CA ALA A 112 -10.69 -16.35 11.80
C ALA A 112 -11.48 -16.70 13.08
N ILE A 113 -12.80 -16.77 13.02
CA ILE A 113 -13.65 -17.22 14.15
C ILE A 113 -13.34 -18.67 14.53
N ARG A 114 -13.27 -19.57 13.54
CA ARG A 114 -12.92 -20.98 13.75
C ARG A 114 -11.57 -21.10 14.45
N ASP A 115 -10.56 -20.39 13.96
CA ASP A 115 -9.19 -20.49 14.47
C ASP A 115 -9.08 -19.90 15.89
N LEU A 116 -9.71 -18.76 16.16
CA LEU A 116 -9.74 -18.13 17.49
C LEU A 116 -10.56 -18.91 18.52
N ASN A 117 -11.64 -19.57 18.09
CA ASN A 117 -12.38 -20.51 18.93
C ASN A 117 -11.54 -21.74 19.26
N SER A 118 -10.78 -22.25 18.29
CA SER A 118 -9.89 -23.40 18.48
C SER A 118 -8.73 -23.07 19.43
N LEU A 119 -8.25 -21.83 19.39
CA LEU A 119 -7.29 -21.29 20.36
C LEU A 119 -7.88 -21.16 21.78
N GLY A 120 -9.21 -21.07 21.91
CA GLY A 120 -9.88 -20.84 23.19
C GLY A 120 -9.86 -19.37 23.64
N ALA A 121 -9.91 -18.42 22.69
CA ALA A 121 -9.76 -16.98 22.95
C ALA A 121 -10.89 -16.34 23.79
N LYS A 122 -12.01 -17.04 24.06
CA LYS A 122 -13.15 -16.58 24.88
C LYS A 122 -13.73 -15.23 24.42
N ILE A 123 -13.98 -15.11 23.12
CA ILE A 123 -14.49 -13.90 22.48
C ILE A 123 -16.03 -13.88 22.49
N ASP A 124 -16.63 -12.71 22.71
CA ASP A 124 -18.07 -12.48 22.55
C ASP A 124 -18.41 -12.16 21.09
N TRP A 125 -18.63 -13.21 20.29
CA TRP A 125 -18.91 -13.09 18.84
C TRP A 125 -20.20 -12.37 18.49
N ARG A 126 -21.12 -12.16 19.44
CA ARG A 126 -22.35 -11.37 19.20
C ARG A 126 -22.04 -9.89 18.90
N ARG A 127 -20.80 -9.47 19.16
CA ARG A 127 -20.30 -8.11 18.96
C ARG A 127 -19.35 -8.00 17.77
N GLN A 128 -19.29 -9.02 16.91
CA GLN A 128 -18.49 -8.98 15.70
C GLN A 128 -19.08 -8.00 14.68
N PHE A 129 -18.21 -7.41 13.86
CA PHE A 129 -18.59 -6.52 12.77
C PHE A 129 -17.46 -6.42 11.74
N VAL A 130 -17.78 -5.99 10.52
CA VAL A 130 -16.80 -5.56 9.50
C VAL A 130 -16.76 -4.03 9.44
N THR A 131 -15.66 -3.46 8.93
CA THR A 131 -15.40 -2.02 8.98
C THR A 131 -15.71 -1.23 7.71
N THR A 132 -16.12 -1.89 6.62
CA THR A 132 -16.54 -1.24 5.38
C THR A 132 -18.03 -0.86 5.41
N ASP A 133 -18.49 -0.21 4.34
CA ASP A 133 -19.90 0.13 4.10
C ASP A 133 -20.81 -1.09 3.94
N ALA A 134 -20.24 -2.29 3.73
CA ALA A 134 -20.95 -3.57 3.84
C ALA A 134 -21.65 -3.74 5.21
N ASN A 135 -21.18 -3.06 6.26
CA ASN A 135 -21.87 -2.95 7.53
C ASN A 135 -22.48 -1.56 7.73
N PRO A 136 -23.80 -1.39 7.52
CA PRO A 136 -24.44 -0.07 7.61
C PRO A 136 -24.39 0.54 9.02
N TYR A 137 -24.30 -0.29 10.08
CA TYR A 137 -24.23 0.21 11.45
C TYR A 137 -22.86 0.82 11.77
N TYR A 138 -21.78 0.16 11.34
CA TYR A 138 -20.44 0.67 11.54
C TYR A 138 -20.17 1.88 10.65
N ASP A 139 -20.65 1.86 9.41
CA ASP A 139 -20.58 3.00 8.52
C ASP A 139 -21.33 4.23 9.07
N ALA A 140 -22.54 4.04 9.64
CA ALA A 140 -23.25 5.13 10.34
C ALA A 140 -22.46 5.68 11.54
N PHE A 141 -21.79 4.81 12.30
CA PHE A 141 -20.91 5.21 13.40
C PHE A 141 -19.71 6.04 12.92
N VAL A 142 -19.03 5.61 11.85
CA VAL A 142 -17.91 6.36 11.27
C VAL A 142 -18.36 7.69 10.68
N ARG A 143 -19.51 7.74 9.98
CA ARG A 143 -20.09 9.00 9.48
C ARG A 143 -20.37 9.98 10.61
N TRP A 144 -20.97 9.52 11.71
CA TRP A 144 -21.15 10.34 12.90
C TRP A 144 -19.81 10.86 13.43
N GLN A 145 -18.79 10.00 13.55
CA GLN A 145 -17.45 10.39 14.02
C GLN A 145 -16.83 11.48 13.14
N MET A 146 -16.84 11.30 11.81
CA MET A 146 -16.27 12.25 10.86
C MET A 146 -17.01 13.59 10.90
N ASN A 147 -18.34 13.58 11.00
CA ASN A 147 -19.13 14.80 11.15
C ASN A 147 -18.77 15.56 12.43
N ARG A 148 -18.62 14.84 13.56
CA ARG A 148 -18.17 15.46 14.82
C ARG A 148 -16.77 16.05 14.72
N LEU A 149 -15.83 15.35 14.08
CA LEU A 149 -14.47 15.84 13.87
C LEU A 149 -14.43 17.10 12.99
N HIS A 150 -15.28 17.15 11.96
CA HIS A 150 -15.42 18.31 11.10
C HIS A 150 -15.99 19.52 11.87
N GLU A 151 -17.06 19.32 12.65
CA GLU A 151 -17.66 20.39 13.50
C GLU A 151 -16.69 20.95 14.55
N LEU A 152 -15.77 20.12 15.04
CA LEU A 152 -14.70 20.53 15.98
C LEU A 152 -13.49 21.17 15.28
N GLY A 153 -13.53 21.37 13.95
CA GLY A 153 -12.44 21.94 13.16
C GLY A 153 -11.19 21.06 13.10
N LYS A 154 -11.33 19.74 13.27
CA LYS A 154 -10.21 18.77 13.19
C LYS A 154 -9.97 18.24 11.79
N ILE A 155 -10.95 18.36 10.90
CA ILE A 155 -10.83 18.02 9.48
C ILE A 155 -10.69 19.32 8.70
N LEU A 156 -9.59 19.46 7.97
CA LEU A 156 -9.28 20.64 7.16
C LEU A 156 -9.13 20.24 5.71
N TYR A 157 -9.42 21.17 4.80
CA TYR A 157 -9.22 21.00 3.36
C TYR A 157 -8.15 21.96 2.86
N GLY A 158 -7.23 21.46 2.02
CA GLY A 158 -6.20 22.29 1.39
C GLY A 158 -5.08 21.45 0.76
N SER A 159 -4.26 22.10 -0.07
CA SER A 159 -3.12 21.46 -0.72
C SER A 159 -2.01 21.17 0.29
N ARG A 160 -1.59 19.92 0.37
CA ARG A 160 -0.55 19.45 1.29
C ARG A 160 0.38 18.47 0.57
N TYR A 161 1.64 18.47 0.94
CA TYR A 161 2.58 17.45 0.51
C TYR A 161 2.30 16.14 1.24
N THR A 162 2.22 15.06 0.49
CA THR A 162 2.05 13.71 1.00
C THR A 162 2.80 12.76 0.09
N VAL A 163 3.22 11.61 0.63
CA VAL A 163 3.61 10.48 -0.22
C VAL A 163 2.37 10.09 -1.04
N TYR A 164 2.56 9.91 -2.35
CA TYR A 164 1.49 9.73 -3.32
C TYR A 164 1.83 8.56 -4.23
N SER A 165 0.84 7.71 -4.51
CA SER A 165 0.99 6.62 -5.48
C SER A 165 0.43 7.06 -6.83
N PRO A 166 1.27 7.25 -7.87
CA PRO A 166 0.77 7.60 -9.20
C PRO A 166 -0.13 6.53 -9.80
N LYS A 167 0.11 5.25 -9.45
CA LYS A 167 -0.71 4.12 -9.90
C LYS A 167 -2.10 4.14 -9.28
N ASP A 168 -2.19 4.42 -7.99
CA ASP A 168 -3.47 4.37 -7.25
C ASP A 168 -4.20 5.72 -7.29
N GLY A 169 -3.55 6.79 -7.73
CA GLY A 169 -4.17 8.11 -7.86
C GLY A 169 -4.52 8.77 -6.53
N GLN A 170 -3.85 8.38 -5.44
CA GLN A 170 -4.20 8.83 -4.07
C GLN A 170 -2.97 8.92 -3.15
N PRO A 171 -3.11 9.58 -1.97
CA PRO A 171 -2.10 9.56 -0.92
C PRO A 171 -1.79 8.12 -0.46
N CYS A 172 -0.51 7.76 -0.40
CA CYS A 172 -0.04 6.43 0.03
C CYS A 172 0.39 6.48 1.49
N MET A 173 -0.55 6.12 2.38
CA MET A 173 -0.34 6.11 3.82
C MET A 173 0.39 4.84 4.26
N ASP A 174 0.90 4.84 5.49
CA ASP A 174 1.81 3.81 5.99
C ASP A 174 1.30 2.36 5.82
N HIS A 175 0.00 2.13 6.03
CA HIS A 175 -0.58 0.79 5.92
C HIS A 175 -0.84 0.33 4.47
N ASP A 176 -0.79 1.24 3.50
CA ASP A 176 -0.91 0.92 2.08
C ASP A 176 0.45 0.59 1.45
N ARG A 177 1.54 0.79 2.19
CA ARG A 177 2.91 0.61 1.69
C ARG A 177 3.37 -0.84 1.76
N THR A 178 4.14 -1.22 0.76
CA THR A 178 4.92 -2.48 0.78
C THR A 178 6.24 -2.29 1.53
N GLU A 179 6.83 -1.10 1.48
CA GLU A 179 8.08 -0.73 2.13
C GLU A 179 8.09 0.74 2.56
N GLY A 180 9.01 1.12 3.46
CA GLY A 180 9.17 2.52 3.87
C GLY A 180 8.03 3.04 4.78
N GLU A 181 7.49 2.19 5.64
CA GLU A 181 6.53 2.61 6.68
C GLU A 181 7.16 3.71 7.57
N GLY A 182 6.46 4.83 7.76
CA GLY A 182 6.92 5.98 8.53
C GLY A 182 7.79 6.99 7.77
N ILE A 183 8.03 6.78 6.46
CA ILE A 183 8.76 7.75 5.63
C ILE A 183 7.81 8.88 5.21
N GLY A 184 8.20 10.12 5.49
CA GLY A 184 7.49 11.32 5.04
C GLY A 184 8.18 12.02 3.87
N PRO A 185 7.53 13.04 3.28
CA PRO A 185 8.20 13.92 2.33
C PRO A 185 9.38 14.66 3.00
N GLN A 186 10.51 14.73 2.31
CA GLN A 186 11.69 15.49 2.74
C GLN A 186 11.83 16.75 1.89
N GLU A 187 11.91 17.90 2.54
CA GLU A 187 12.07 19.19 1.86
C GLU A 187 13.53 19.44 1.44
N TYR A 188 13.71 19.97 0.23
CA TYR A 188 14.98 20.44 -0.31
C TYR A 188 14.79 21.79 -1.00
N THR A 189 15.82 22.63 -0.96
CA THR A 189 15.85 23.85 -1.78
C THR A 189 16.36 23.52 -3.18
N ALA A 190 15.54 23.81 -4.19
CA ALA A 190 15.90 23.66 -5.60
C ALA A 190 16.37 25.01 -6.17
N LEU A 191 17.66 25.12 -6.51
CA LEU A 191 18.23 26.34 -7.06
C LEU A 191 17.96 26.42 -8.57
N LYS A 192 17.59 27.59 -9.09
CA LYS A 192 17.41 27.79 -10.54
C LYS A 192 18.65 28.49 -11.12
N VAL A 193 19.59 27.71 -11.66
CA VAL A 193 20.81 28.26 -12.28
C VAL A 193 20.60 28.39 -13.78
N LYS A 194 20.47 29.62 -14.28
CA LYS A 194 20.23 29.87 -15.71
C LYS A 194 21.46 29.53 -16.55
N VAL A 195 21.28 28.76 -17.61
CA VAL A 195 22.32 28.51 -18.61
C VAL A 195 22.49 29.77 -19.45
N THR A 196 23.70 30.33 -19.47
CA THR A 196 24.05 31.48 -20.31
C THR A 196 24.62 31.06 -21.65
N GLU A 197 25.45 30.01 -21.64
CA GLU A 197 26.13 29.47 -22.80
C GLU A 197 26.17 27.95 -22.74
N TRP A 198 26.09 27.32 -23.91
CA TRP A 198 26.20 25.87 -24.05
C TRP A 198 27.62 25.48 -24.42
N SER A 199 28.14 24.41 -23.83
CA SER A 199 29.34 23.76 -24.38
C SER A 199 29.02 23.15 -25.74
N GLN A 200 30.03 22.97 -26.60
CA GLN A 200 29.84 22.43 -27.95
C GLN A 200 29.06 21.10 -27.94
N ALA A 201 29.44 20.18 -27.06
CA ALA A 201 28.78 18.88 -26.91
C ALA A 201 27.32 18.99 -26.42
N ALA A 202 27.03 19.96 -25.53
CA ALA A 202 25.66 20.17 -25.05
C ALA A 202 24.78 20.87 -26.10
N ALA A 203 25.35 21.81 -26.85
CA ALA A 203 24.65 22.50 -27.93
C ALA A 203 24.17 21.51 -29.00
N ASP A 204 25.01 20.55 -29.40
CA ASP A 204 24.64 19.52 -30.38
C ASP A 204 23.53 18.59 -29.88
N LEU A 205 23.49 18.31 -28.57
CA LEU A 205 22.46 17.47 -27.95
C LEU A 205 21.10 18.15 -27.79
N VAL A 206 21.10 19.47 -27.60
CA VAL A 206 19.92 20.30 -27.32
C VAL A 206 19.30 20.86 -28.60
N LYS A 207 20.09 20.95 -29.68
CA LYS A 207 19.64 21.45 -30.99
C LYS A 207 18.35 20.74 -31.46
N GLY A 208 17.29 21.52 -31.67
CA GLY A 208 15.99 21.04 -32.12
C GLY A 208 15.11 20.39 -31.04
N LYS A 209 15.57 20.29 -29.79
CA LYS A 209 14.77 19.79 -28.65
C LYS A 209 14.24 20.91 -27.75
N VAL A 210 14.83 22.09 -27.85
CA VAL A 210 14.49 23.27 -27.07
C VAL A 210 14.34 24.44 -28.04
N GLU A 211 13.37 25.30 -27.79
CA GLU A 211 13.15 26.51 -28.58
C GLU A 211 14.36 27.45 -28.46
N ASP A 212 14.71 28.14 -29.54
CA ASP A 212 15.93 28.96 -29.62
C ASP A 212 15.95 30.12 -28.62
N ASP A 213 14.79 30.57 -28.14
CA ASP A 213 14.60 31.65 -27.16
C ASP A 213 14.24 31.16 -25.74
N ALA A 214 14.24 29.84 -25.50
CA ALA A 214 13.84 29.29 -24.22
C ALA A 214 14.86 29.57 -23.10
N ASN A 215 14.35 29.92 -21.91
CA ASN A 215 15.18 30.01 -20.71
C ASN A 215 15.42 28.61 -20.11
N VAL A 216 16.65 28.12 -20.19
CA VAL A 216 17.02 26.82 -19.61
C VAL A 216 17.71 26.98 -18.26
N TYR A 217 17.31 26.16 -17.29
CA TYR A 217 17.83 26.17 -15.93
C TYR A 217 18.36 24.79 -15.53
N PHE A 218 19.54 24.76 -14.96
CA PHE A 218 20.02 23.62 -14.18
C PHE A 218 19.46 23.72 -12.76
N VAL A 219 18.93 22.61 -12.23
CA VAL A 219 18.20 22.59 -10.94
C VAL A 219 18.87 21.64 -9.94
N PRO A 220 19.96 22.06 -9.27
CA PRO A 220 20.52 21.28 -8.17
C PRO A 220 19.67 21.44 -6.90
N ALA A 221 19.55 20.35 -6.14
CA ALA A 221 18.90 20.32 -4.83
C ALA A 221 19.94 20.44 -3.70
N THR A 222 19.63 21.24 -2.68
CA THR A 222 20.49 21.41 -1.49
C THR A 222 19.65 21.44 -0.20
N LEU A 223 20.24 20.97 0.90
CA LEU A 223 19.73 21.14 2.26
C LEU A 223 20.34 22.37 2.96
N ARG A 224 21.33 22.99 2.32
CA ARG A 224 22.11 24.11 2.86
C ARG A 224 22.03 25.30 1.91
N PRO A 225 20.90 26.02 1.88
CA PRO A 225 20.75 27.18 1.01
C PRO A 225 21.62 28.38 1.42
N GLU A 226 22.25 28.33 2.60
CA GLU A 226 23.12 29.39 3.13
C GLU A 226 24.55 29.39 2.57
N THR A 227 24.97 28.34 1.85
CA THR A 227 26.30 28.21 1.23
C THR A 227 26.30 28.60 -0.23
#